data_AF-A0A1W9H4E0-F1
#
_entry.id   AF-A0A1W9H4E0-F1
#
_cell.length_a   1.000
_cell.length_b   1.000
_cell.length_c   1.000
_cell.angle_alpha   90.00
_cell.angle_beta   90.00
_cell.angle_gamma   90.00
#
_symmetry.space_group_name_H-M   'P 1'
#
loop_
_entity.id
_entity.type
_entity.pdbx_description
1 polymer ?
#
loop_
_entity_poly.entity_id
_entity_poly.type
_entity_poly.pdbx_seq_one_letter_code
_entity_poly.pdbx_strand_id
1 'polypeptide(L)'
;MKILSILSVVGLLTACANFPDTQQNTQRFEEKFSGEHAALAQCVVAKLQSDGRSFLRPLQFRNRQFPDIHASEIHAYDTRYLRGAIATYAPSNPDAVLIYGSPEVEVQPADQRSKNDQAPYAFALLLQQTDDRSVQASLRGDAFFGQIAWKMLQSCAASATNP
;
A
#
# COMPACT_ATOMS: atom_id res chain seq x y z
N MET A 1 20.03 -2.50 -62.64
CA MET A 1 20.42 -2.15 -61.25
C MET A 1 19.61 -0.95 -60.80
N LYS A 2 19.27 -0.89 -59.50
CA LYS A 2 18.40 0.11 -58.82
C LYS A 2 16.92 -0.26 -58.70
N ILE A 3 16.64 -1.44 -58.15
CA ILE A 3 15.43 -1.69 -57.36
C ILE A 3 15.92 -2.09 -55.97
N LEU A 4 16.38 -1.13 -55.16
CA LEU A 4 16.88 -1.43 -53.82
C LEU A 4 16.88 -0.19 -52.91
N SER A 5 15.74 0.48 -52.69
CA SER A 5 15.70 1.61 -51.73
C SER A 5 14.31 1.95 -51.15
N ILE A 6 13.32 1.04 -51.14
CA ILE A 6 12.00 1.37 -50.53
C ILE A 6 11.46 0.19 -49.71
N LEU A 7 12.32 -0.43 -48.89
CA LEU A 7 11.89 -1.50 -47.98
C LEU A 7 12.54 -1.34 -46.61
N SER A 8 12.51 -0.13 -46.05
CA SER A 8 13.10 0.12 -44.71
C SER A 8 12.36 1.16 -43.85
N VAL A 9 11.14 1.57 -44.21
CA VAL A 9 10.37 2.58 -43.43
C VAL A 9 9.03 2.03 -42.90
N VAL A 10 8.94 0.72 -42.65
CA VAL A 10 7.75 0.11 -42.01
C VAL A 10 8.10 -0.60 -40.70
N GLY A 11 9.40 -0.76 -40.39
CA GLY A 11 9.86 -1.53 -39.22
C GLY A 11 10.13 -0.75 -37.93
N LEU A 12 9.92 0.57 -37.90
CA LEU A 12 10.34 1.43 -36.77
C LEU A 12 9.19 2.02 -35.93
N LEU A 13 7.93 1.67 -36.19
CA LEU A 13 6.77 2.25 -35.47
C LEU A 13 6.00 1.28 -34.57
N THR A 14 6.40 0.01 -34.46
CA THR A 14 5.67 -0.98 -33.63
C THR A 14 6.24 -1.21 -32.24
N ALA A 15 7.29 -0.48 -31.83
CA ALA A 15 7.97 -0.71 -30.55
C ALA A 15 7.34 0.00 -29.32
N CYS A 16 6.33 0.86 -29.49
CA CYS A 16 5.73 1.60 -28.36
C CYS A 16 4.27 1.21 -28.04
N ALA A 17 3.67 0.25 -28.76
CA ALA A 17 2.26 -0.10 -28.57
C ALA A 17 2.00 -1.20 -27.52
N ASN A 18 3.05 -1.83 -27.00
CA ASN A 18 2.95 -2.90 -26.00
C ASN A 18 3.73 -2.54 -24.74
N PHE A 19 3.49 -1.36 -24.17
CA PHE A 19 3.61 -1.24 -22.73
C PHE A 19 2.30 -1.80 -22.15
N PRO A 20 2.25 -3.07 -21.70
CA PRO A 20 1.21 -3.44 -20.78
C PRO A 20 1.31 -2.44 -19.62
N ASP A 21 0.19 -1.79 -19.33
CA ASP A 21 0.01 -0.92 -18.18
C ASP A 21 0.43 -1.72 -16.95
N THR A 22 1.69 -1.58 -16.56
CA THR A 22 2.32 -2.29 -15.46
C THR A 22 2.04 -1.50 -14.19
N GLN A 23 0.77 -1.17 -13.96
CA GLN A 23 0.23 -1.13 -12.60
C GLN A 23 0.08 -2.56 -12.05
N GLN A 24 1.05 -3.43 -12.33
CA GLN A 24 1.24 -4.64 -11.58
C GLN A 24 1.87 -4.20 -10.25
N ASN A 25 0.99 -3.94 -9.29
CA ASN A 25 1.32 -3.93 -7.87
C ASN A 25 1.89 -5.31 -7.53
N THR A 26 3.16 -5.50 -7.84
CA THR A 26 3.87 -6.76 -7.66
C THR A 26 3.87 -7.08 -6.17
N GLN A 27 3.30 -8.24 -5.85
CA GLN A 27 3.42 -8.82 -4.52
C GLN A 27 4.90 -9.00 -4.23
N ARG A 28 5.37 -8.33 -3.17
CA ARG A 28 6.79 -8.19 -2.84
C ARG A 28 7.19 -9.04 -1.66
N PHE A 29 6.30 -9.12 -0.68
CA PHE A 29 6.52 -9.93 0.51
C PHE A 29 5.30 -10.79 0.75
N GLU A 30 5.56 -11.99 1.25
CA GLU A 30 4.55 -12.95 1.63
C GLU A 30 5.14 -13.88 2.69
N GLU A 31 4.52 -13.93 3.87
CA GLU A 31 5.00 -14.74 5.00
C GLU A 31 3.85 -14.97 5.99
N LYS A 32 3.95 -16.07 6.73
CA LYS A 32 3.01 -16.41 7.81
C LYS A 32 3.51 -15.82 9.12
N PHE A 33 2.64 -15.13 9.86
CA PHE A 33 2.92 -14.57 11.18
C PHE A 33 1.97 -15.13 12.23
N SER A 34 2.44 -15.25 13.47
CA SER A 34 1.58 -15.53 14.62
C SER A 34 0.85 -14.26 15.07
N GLY A 35 -0.41 -14.42 15.46
CA GLY A 35 -1.26 -13.34 15.95
C GLY A 35 -2.63 -13.29 15.28
N GLU A 36 -3.38 -12.26 15.65
CA GLU A 36 -4.71 -11.95 15.12
C GLU A 36 -4.59 -10.74 14.16
N HIS A 37 -5.31 -10.81 13.04
CA HIS A 37 -5.14 -9.86 11.94
C HIS A 37 -5.40 -8.40 12.33
N ALA A 38 -6.43 -8.12 13.13
CA ALA A 38 -6.77 -6.77 13.57
C ALA A 38 -5.74 -6.19 14.54
N ALA A 39 -5.28 -6.98 15.51
CA ALA A 39 -4.26 -6.58 16.47
C ALA A 39 -2.92 -6.27 15.80
N LEU A 40 -2.50 -7.13 14.85
CA LEU A 40 -1.30 -6.90 14.06
C LEU A 40 -1.44 -5.65 13.18
N ALA A 41 -2.58 -5.47 12.51
CA ALA A 41 -2.83 -4.28 11.69
C ALA A 41 -2.78 -2.99 12.52
N GLN A 42 -3.43 -2.99 13.67
CA GLN A 42 -3.45 -1.84 14.59
C GLN A 42 -2.03 -1.49 15.07
N CYS A 43 -1.24 -2.49 15.47
CA CYS A 43 0.15 -2.27 15.87
C CYS A 43 0.98 -1.67 14.73
N VAL A 44 0.86 -2.20 13.51
CA VAL A 44 1.60 -1.72 12.35
C VAL A 44 1.26 -0.26 12.05
N VAL A 45 -0.03 0.08 12.02
CA VAL A 45 -0.50 1.44 11.78
C VAL A 45 0.00 2.39 12.86
N ALA A 46 -0.09 2.01 14.14
CA ALA A 46 0.42 2.83 15.24
C ALA A 46 1.93 3.10 15.09
N LYS A 47 2.73 2.09 14.75
CA LYS A 47 4.17 2.27 14.50
C LYS A 47 4.43 3.18 13.30
N LEU A 48 3.75 2.95 12.18
CA LEU A 48 3.91 3.76 10.96
C LEU A 48 3.57 5.24 11.19
N GLN A 49 2.53 5.52 11.97
CA GLN A 49 2.15 6.89 12.31
C GLN A 49 3.10 7.59 13.28
N SER A 50 3.64 6.84 14.24
CA SER A 50 4.61 7.35 15.20
C SER A 50 6.01 7.55 14.61
N ASP A 51 6.25 7.07 13.37
CA ASP A 51 7.54 7.15 12.73
C ASP A 51 7.86 8.60 12.28
N GLY A 52 8.85 9.20 12.94
CA GLY A 52 9.20 10.62 12.74
C GLY A 52 9.90 10.96 11.42
N ARG A 53 10.24 9.96 10.59
CA ARG A 53 10.98 10.16 9.33
C ARG A 53 10.16 10.99 8.35
N SER A 54 10.76 12.05 7.81
CA SER A 54 10.07 13.07 7.00
C SER A 54 9.36 12.52 5.76
N PHE A 55 9.90 11.49 5.12
CA PHE A 55 9.34 10.87 3.93
C PHE A 55 8.08 10.02 4.19
N LEU A 56 7.76 9.69 5.45
CA LEU A 56 6.49 9.03 5.81
C LEU A 56 5.37 10.03 6.10
N ARG A 57 5.70 11.29 6.40
CA ARG A 57 4.72 12.35 6.69
C ARG A 57 3.68 12.58 5.58
N PRO A 58 4.00 12.48 4.28
CA PRO A 58 2.97 12.64 3.25
C PRO A 58 2.07 11.40 3.10
N LEU A 59 2.34 10.29 3.80
CA LEU A 59 1.51 9.09 3.73
C LEU A 59 0.36 9.15 4.74
N GLN A 60 -0.85 8.88 4.26
CA GLN A 60 -2.02 8.58 5.08
C GLN A 60 -2.28 7.08 5.07
N PHE A 61 -2.40 6.50 6.26
CA PHE A 61 -2.67 5.08 6.43
C PHE A 61 -4.16 4.86 6.67
N ARG A 62 -4.80 4.01 5.87
CA ARG A 62 -6.18 3.56 6.11
C ARG A 62 -6.14 2.11 6.55
N ASN A 63 -6.57 1.87 7.79
CA ASN A 63 -6.68 0.54 8.36
C ASN A 63 -8.08 0.00 8.12
N ARG A 64 -8.21 -1.05 7.33
CA ARG A 64 -9.52 -1.61 6.97
C ARG A 64 -9.65 -3.03 7.49
N GLN A 65 -10.84 -3.36 7.96
CA GLN A 65 -11.19 -4.71 8.37
C GLN A 65 -12.30 -5.25 7.48
N PHE A 66 -12.14 -6.53 7.13
CA PHE A 66 -13.05 -7.31 6.32
C PHE A 66 -13.50 -8.53 7.16
N PRO A 67 -14.54 -8.37 8.00
CA PRO A 67 -14.96 -9.43 8.92
C PRO A 67 -15.43 -10.71 8.21
N ASP A 68 -16.00 -10.56 7.02
CA ASP A 68 -16.50 -11.65 6.18
C ASP A 68 -15.40 -12.61 5.70
N ILE A 69 -14.17 -12.13 5.59
CA ILE A 69 -13.00 -12.95 5.20
C ILE A 69 -11.91 -13.00 6.28
N HIS A 70 -12.20 -12.51 7.50
CA HIS A 70 -11.27 -12.47 8.63
C HIS A 70 -9.91 -11.86 8.23
N ALA A 71 -9.96 -10.66 7.65
CA ALA A 71 -8.77 -9.98 7.16
C ALA A 71 -8.72 -8.52 7.56
N SER A 72 -7.51 -7.99 7.61
CA SER A 72 -7.22 -6.56 7.69
C SER A 72 -6.33 -6.16 6.53
N GLU A 73 -6.57 -4.98 5.96
CA GLU A 73 -5.68 -4.41 4.95
C GLU A 73 -5.35 -2.97 5.28
N ILE A 74 -4.06 -2.66 5.20
CA ILE A 74 -3.53 -1.31 5.41
C ILE A 74 -3.09 -0.77 4.07
N HIS A 75 -3.73 0.30 3.63
CA HIS A 75 -3.28 1.07 2.47
C HIS A 75 -2.56 2.32 2.94
N ALA A 76 -1.39 2.59 2.36
CA ALA A 76 -0.69 3.86 2.52
C ALA A 76 -0.92 4.72 1.27
N TYR A 77 -1.75 5.74 1.38
CA TYR A 77 -2.01 6.69 0.32
C TYR A 77 -1.06 7.88 0.45
N ASP A 78 -0.37 8.21 -0.62
CA ASP A 78 0.45 9.42 -0.65
C ASP A 78 -0.47 10.62 -0.92
N THR A 79 -0.53 11.54 0.03
CA THR A 79 -1.32 12.77 -0.06
C THR A 79 -0.95 13.63 -1.27
N ARG A 80 0.24 13.46 -1.84
CA ARG A 80 0.64 14.14 -3.08
C ARG A 80 -0.12 13.63 -4.31
N TYR A 81 -0.66 12.41 -4.26
CA TYR A 81 -1.38 11.77 -5.37
C TYR A 81 -2.89 11.64 -5.13
N LEU A 82 -3.37 12.01 -3.94
CA LEU A 82 -4.80 12.04 -3.64
C LEU A 82 -5.45 13.23 -4.37
N ARG A 83 -6.44 12.95 -5.24
CA ARG A 83 -7.23 14.01 -5.89
C ARG A 83 -7.93 14.86 -4.83
N GLY A 84 -7.59 16.14 -4.75
CA GLY A 84 -8.12 17.09 -3.78
C GLY A 84 -7.31 17.25 -2.49
N ALA A 85 -6.17 16.55 -2.34
CA ALA A 85 -5.25 16.77 -1.23
C ALA A 85 -4.20 17.82 -1.62
N ILE A 86 -4.16 18.93 -0.87
CA ILE A 86 -3.14 19.98 -1.00
C ILE A 86 -2.11 19.75 0.10
N ALA A 87 -0.84 19.62 -0.26
CA ALA A 87 0.24 19.47 0.70
C ALA A 87 0.58 20.83 1.33
N THR A 88 0.83 20.91 2.65
CA THR A 88 1.97 21.70 3.15
C THR A 88 2.35 21.44 4.62
N TYR A 89 3.67 21.50 4.85
CA TYR A 89 4.34 21.79 6.11
C TYR A 89 4.18 23.30 6.43
N ALA A 90 3.26 23.73 7.30
CA ALA A 90 3.33 25.08 7.91
C ALA A 90 2.29 25.31 9.03
N PRO A 91 2.71 25.63 10.28
CA PRO A 91 1.82 26.10 11.35
C PRO A 91 1.12 27.44 11.09
N SER A 92 1.44 28.13 10.00
CA SER A 92 0.89 29.45 9.65
C SER A 92 0.04 29.45 8.38
N ASN A 93 -0.30 28.28 7.80
CA ASN A 93 -0.95 28.21 6.49
C ASN A 93 -2.24 27.35 6.49
N PRO A 94 -3.43 27.96 6.27
CA PRO A 94 -4.75 27.43 6.64
C PRO A 94 -5.47 26.54 5.59
N ASP A 95 -4.74 25.92 4.66
CA ASP A 95 -5.24 25.11 3.54
C ASP A 95 -4.72 23.65 3.55
N ALA A 96 -4.33 23.12 4.71
CA ALA A 96 -3.76 21.79 4.87
C ALA A 96 -4.80 20.66 4.87
N VAL A 97 -4.58 19.57 4.09
CA VAL A 97 -5.29 18.28 4.29
C VAL A 97 -4.34 17.26 4.92
N LEU A 98 -4.12 17.40 6.23
CA LEU A 98 -3.66 16.32 7.09
C LEU A 98 -4.84 15.94 7.98
N ILE A 99 -5.34 14.71 7.86
CA ILE A 99 -6.31 14.18 8.82
C ILE A 99 -5.52 13.91 10.10
N TYR A 100 -5.49 14.88 11.00
CA TYR A 100 -4.91 14.77 12.35
C TYR A 100 -5.84 13.93 13.22
N GLY A 101 -5.86 12.63 12.97
CA GLY A 101 -6.58 11.65 13.77
C GLY A 101 -5.83 10.32 13.77
N SER A 102 -5.97 9.56 14.84
CA SER A 102 -5.68 8.14 14.75
C SER A 102 -6.62 7.56 13.69
N PRO A 103 -6.12 6.89 12.64
CA PRO A 103 -6.91 6.33 11.59
C PRO A 103 -7.80 5.30 12.25
N GLU A 104 -9.08 5.63 12.30
CA GLU A 104 -10.08 4.70 12.77
C GLU A 104 -10.06 3.47 11.88
N VAL A 105 -10.38 2.34 12.49
CA VAL A 105 -10.57 1.11 11.74
C VAL A 105 -11.83 1.27 10.89
N GLU A 106 -11.69 1.10 9.59
CA GLU A 106 -12.81 1.10 8.65
C GLU A 106 -13.29 -0.32 8.45
N VAL A 107 -14.49 -0.62 8.94
CA VAL A 107 -15.11 -1.93 8.73
C VAL A 107 -15.93 -1.89 7.45
N GLN A 108 -15.62 -2.79 6.51
CA GLN A 108 -16.29 -2.85 5.22
C GLN A 108 -16.33 -4.30 4.68
N PRO A 109 -17.29 -4.63 3.80
CA PRO A 109 -17.34 -5.96 3.18
C PRO A 109 -16.19 -6.18 2.19
N ALA A 110 -15.78 -7.44 1.98
CA ALA A 110 -14.63 -7.79 1.14
C ALA A 110 -14.81 -7.43 -0.33
N ASP A 111 -16.03 -7.34 -0.83
CA ASP A 111 -16.33 -6.92 -2.21
C ASP A 111 -15.87 -5.47 -2.50
N GLN A 112 -15.82 -4.61 -1.48
CA GLN A 112 -15.28 -3.25 -1.57
C GLN A 112 -13.76 -3.20 -1.72
N ARG A 113 -13.05 -4.30 -1.43
CA ARG A 113 -11.59 -4.35 -1.53
C ARG A 113 -11.08 -3.96 -2.91
N SER A 114 -11.76 -4.43 -3.97
CA SER A 114 -11.42 -4.11 -5.36
C SER A 114 -11.51 -2.60 -5.68
N LYS A 115 -12.45 -1.88 -5.04
CA LYS A 115 -12.61 -0.43 -5.19
C LYS A 115 -11.49 0.34 -4.50
N ASN A 116 -11.02 -0.14 -3.34
CA ASN A 116 -9.93 0.48 -2.60
C ASN A 116 -8.61 0.51 -3.37
N ASP A 117 -8.44 -0.46 -4.28
CA ASP A 117 -7.25 -0.62 -5.09
C ASP A 117 -7.21 0.28 -6.33
N GLN A 118 -8.33 0.94 -6.66
CA GLN A 118 -8.41 1.85 -7.79
C GLN A 118 -7.68 3.17 -7.52
N ALA A 119 -7.58 3.57 -6.25
CA ALA A 119 -6.84 4.76 -5.86
C ALA A 119 -5.33 4.44 -5.78
N PRO A 120 -4.43 5.29 -6.33
CA PRO A 120 -2.99 5.08 -6.22
C PRO A 120 -2.52 5.05 -4.76
N TYR A 121 -1.77 4.02 -4.39
CA TYR A 121 -1.21 3.87 -3.05
C TYR A 121 0.29 3.54 -3.11
N ALA A 122 1.03 3.95 -2.09
CA ALA A 122 2.43 3.61 -1.89
C ALA A 122 2.60 2.14 -1.51
N PHE A 123 1.73 1.58 -0.66
CA PHE A 123 1.66 0.14 -0.45
C PHE A 123 0.29 -0.30 0.05
N ALA A 124 0.02 -1.60 -0.08
CA ALA A 124 -1.09 -2.29 0.54
C ALA A 124 -0.54 -3.54 1.25
N LEU A 125 -0.76 -3.62 2.57
CA LEU A 125 -0.41 -4.75 3.41
C LEU A 125 -1.70 -5.48 3.80
N LEU A 126 -1.89 -6.69 3.31
CA LEU A 126 -3.00 -7.58 3.68
C LEU A 126 -2.54 -8.54 4.77
N LEU A 127 -3.35 -8.70 5.79
CA LEU A 127 -3.24 -9.70 6.85
C LEU A 127 -4.52 -10.52 6.84
N GLN A 128 -4.47 -11.76 6.36
CA GLN A 128 -5.63 -12.64 6.30
C GLN A 128 -5.44 -13.79 7.27
N GLN A 129 -6.41 -14.01 8.16
CA GLN A 129 -6.36 -15.09 9.13
C GLN A 129 -6.33 -16.45 8.40
N THR A 130 -5.37 -17.31 8.76
CA THR A 130 -5.26 -18.68 8.22
C THR A 130 -5.78 -19.74 9.17
N ASP A 131 -5.67 -19.48 10.47
CA ASP A 131 -6.18 -20.30 11.58
C ASP A 131 -6.33 -19.40 12.81
N ASP A 132 -6.82 -19.92 13.94
CA ASP A 132 -7.11 -19.13 15.15
C ASP A 132 -5.92 -18.35 15.74
N ARG A 133 -4.69 -18.60 15.28
CA ARG A 133 -3.47 -18.02 15.87
C ARG A 133 -2.48 -17.46 14.87
N SER A 134 -2.83 -17.43 13.60
CA SER A 134 -1.90 -16.98 12.58
C SER A 134 -2.57 -16.35 11.38
N VAL A 135 -1.79 -15.48 10.75
CA VAL A 135 -2.18 -14.72 9.57
C VAL A 135 -1.20 -14.99 8.43
N GLN A 136 -1.73 -15.11 7.22
CA GLN A 136 -0.96 -14.92 6.01
C GLN A 136 -0.85 -13.42 5.75
N ALA A 137 0.37 -12.90 5.76
CA ALA A 137 0.63 -11.53 5.37
C ALA A 137 1.11 -11.48 3.93
N SER A 138 0.60 -10.51 3.17
CA SER A 138 1.14 -10.18 1.84
C SER A 138 1.22 -8.66 1.66
N LEU A 139 2.30 -8.21 1.01
CA LEU A 139 2.52 -6.79 0.76
C LEU A 139 2.83 -6.53 -0.71
N ARG A 140 2.16 -5.52 -1.27
CA ARG A 140 2.38 -4.98 -2.61
C ARG A 140 2.55 -3.47 -2.55
N GLY A 141 3.15 -2.84 -3.57
CA GLY A 141 3.34 -1.39 -3.60
C GLY A 141 4.69 -0.94 -4.14
N ASP A 142 5.22 0.13 -3.57
CA ASP A 142 6.57 0.66 -3.71
C ASP A 142 7.57 -0.09 -2.81
N ALA A 143 8.81 -0.29 -3.30
CA ALA A 143 9.76 -1.19 -2.66
C ALA A 143 10.30 -0.60 -1.36
N PHE A 144 10.53 0.71 -1.36
CA PHE A 144 11.07 1.43 -0.24
C PHE A 144 10.04 1.52 0.90
N PHE A 145 8.82 1.97 0.61
CA PHE A 145 7.76 2.04 1.62
C PHE A 145 7.29 0.65 2.06
N GLY A 146 7.21 -0.30 1.13
CA GLY A 146 6.86 -1.68 1.44
C GLY A 146 7.84 -2.35 2.40
N GLN A 147 9.15 -2.17 2.22
CA GLN A 147 10.15 -2.72 3.14
C GLN A 147 10.02 -2.13 4.56
N ILE A 148 9.64 -0.86 4.68
CA ILE A 148 9.41 -0.23 5.99
C ILE A 148 8.20 -0.87 6.68
N ALA A 149 7.06 -0.95 5.99
CA ALA A 149 5.86 -1.55 6.54
C ALA A 149 6.08 -3.03 6.92
N TRP A 150 6.83 -3.78 6.12
CA TRP A 150 7.19 -5.16 6.41
C TRP A 150 8.00 -5.29 7.71
N LYS A 151 9.00 -4.44 7.91
CA LYS A 151 9.78 -4.42 9.17
C LYS A 151 8.92 -4.04 10.38
N MET A 152 7.95 -3.14 10.21
CA MET A 152 7.00 -2.81 11.28
C MET A 152 6.13 -4.01 11.64
N LEU A 153 5.64 -4.77 10.65
CA LEU A 153 4.89 -6.00 10.87
C LEU A 153 5.73 -7.04 11.62
N GLN A 154 6.97 -7.29 11.19
CA GLN A 154 7.88 -8.21 11.87
C GLN A 154 8.09 -7.80 13.35
N SER A 155 8.27 -6.51 13.62
CA SER A 155 8.38 -5.99 14.99
C SER A 155 7.09 -6.20 15.80
N CYS A 156 5.92 -5.99 15.20
CA CYS A 156 4.63 -6.21 15.86
C CYS A 156 4.38 -7.68 16.19
N ALA A 157 4.65 -8.58 15.25
CA ALA A 157 4.50 -10.03 15.45
C ALA A 157 5.46 -10.55 16.54
N ALA A 158 6.70 -10.06 16.58
CA ALA A 158 7.65 -10.42 17.63
C ALA A 158 7.19 -9.94 19.02
N SER A 159 6.56 -8.77 19.10
CA SER A 159 6.03 -8.22 20.36
C SER A 159 4.78 -8.97 20.84
N ALA A 160 3.92 -9.43 19.93
CA ALA A 160 2.75 -10.23 20.27
C ALA A 160 3.08 -11.62 20.85
N THR A 161 4.31 -12.10 20.63
CA THR A 161 4.79 -13.39 21.14
C THR A 161 5.38 -13.28 22.56
N ASN A 162 5.71 -12.07 23.02
CA ASN A 162 6.24 -11.77 24.35
C ASN A 162 5.35 -10.72 25.05
N PRO A 163 4.21 -11.13 25.63
CA PRO A 163 3.31 -10.21 26.34
C PRO A 163 3.95 -9.59 27.60
#